data_AF-A0A953T8L0-F1
#
_entry.id   AF-A0A953T8L0-F1
#
_cell.length_a   1.000
_cell.length_b   1.000
_cell.length_c   1.000
_cell.angle_alpha   90.00
_cell.angle_beta   90.00
_cell.angle_gamma   90.00
#
_symmetry.space_group_name_H-M   'P 1'
#
loop_
_entity.id
_entity.type
_entity.pdbx_description
1 polymer ?
#
loop_
_entity_poly.entity_id
_entity_poly.type
_entity_poly.pdbx_seq_one_letter_code
_entity_poly.pdbx_strand_id
1 'polypeptide(L)'
;MNKKDLTVLVILISAVLMLIAQFTKNNMLFALSFPFVCIAWMWLGAMKKDGVRGRAKVSLISILIIWLIAFSSMVSMNSSEVTGYFLGLPKATAIMVYGVWFASFLVATLVYALRFDKDYITNEDIKEFNQRTGANINIEVTENKQGKLNM
;
A
#
# COMPACT_ATOMS: atom_id res chain seq x y z
N MET A 1 -5.19 23.48 2.77
CA MET A 1 -4.05 22.59 3.09
C MET A 1 -3.69 21.82 1.84
N ASN A 2 -2.42 21.80 1.42
CA ASN A 2 -2.00 21.07 0.22
C ASN A 2 -2.18 19.55 0.43
N LYS A 3 -2.32 18.76 -0.64
CA LYS A 3 -2.44 17.30 -0.52
C LYS A 3 -1.25 16.67 0.22
N LYS A 4 -0.04 17.25 0.04
CA LYS A 4 1.17 16.80 0.73
C LYS A 4 1.08 17.04 2.23
N ASP A 5 0.66 18.24 2.62
CA ASP A 5 0.48 18.63 4.01
C ASP A 5 -0.57 17.73 4.70
N LEU A 6 -1.64 17.36 3.99
CA LEU A 6 -2.64 16.40 4.50
C LEU A 6 -2.02 15.02 4.76
N THR A 7 -1.22 14.49 3.83
CA THR A 7 -0.56 13.19 4.02
C THR A 7 0.44 13.23 5.17
N VAL A 8 1.22 14.31 5.30
CA VAL A 8 2.14 14.51 6.42
C VAL A 8 1.39 14.58 7.75
N LEU A 9 0.25 15.28 7.78
CA LEU A 9 -0.61 15.33 8.97
C LEU A 9 -1.13 13.94 9.35
N VAL A 10 -1.55 13.12 8.38
CA VAL A 10 -1.99 11.74 8.63
C VAL A 10 -0.85 10.90 9.21
N ILE A 11 0.38 11.02 8.68
CA ILE A 11 1.56 10.34 9.24
C ILE A 11 1.78 10.78 10.69
N LEU A 12 1.75 12.09 10.96
CA LEU A 12 1.96 12.62 12.30
C LEU A 12 0.90 12.11 13.29
N ILE A 13 -0.39 12.21 12.94
CA ILE A 13 -1.50 11.76 13.79
C ILE A 13 -1.39 10.26 14.05
N SER A 14 -1.19 9.45 13.01
CA SER A 14 -1.08 8.00 13.16
C SER A 14 0.15 7.58 13.96
N ALA A 15 1.29 8.26 13.81
CA ALA A 15 2.48 8.02 14.62
C ALA A 15 2.27 8.37 16.10
N VAL A 16 1.61 9.51 16.38
CA VAL A 16 1.25 9.89 17.74
C VAL A 16 0.28 8.88 18.36
N LEU A 17 -0.75 8.44 17.62
CA LEU A 17 -1.66 7.39 18.07
C LEU A 17 -0.93 6.07 18.35
N MET A 18 0.07 5.73 17.53
CA MET A 18 0.89 4.54 17.73
C MET A 18 1.73 4.63 19.02
N LEU A 19 2.29 5.81 19.32
CA LEU A 19 2.99 6.06 20.59
C LEU A 19 2.04 5.97 21.79
N ILE A 20 0.86 6.60 21.70
CA ILE A 20 -0.17 6.52 22.74
C ILE A 20 -0.59 5.06 22.96
N ALA A 21 -0.74 4.27 21.90
CA ALA A 21 -1.08 2.86 21.99
C ALA A 21 -0.04 2.06 22.79
N GLN A 22 1.25 2.36 22.61
CA GLN A 22 2.33 1.72 23.35
C GLN A 22 2.31 2.09 24.84
N PHE A 23 2.15 3.38 25.17
CA PHE A 23 2.07 3.83 26.58
C PHE A 23 0.83 3.29 27.30
N THR A 24 -0.29 3.21 26.60
CA THR A 24 -1.56 2.70 27.14
C THR A 24 -1.69 1.18 27.07
N LYS A 25 -0.71 0.49 26.48
CA LYS A 25 -0.73 -0.96 26.19
C LYS A 25 -2.01 -1.40 25.44
N ASN A 26 -2.51 -0.54 24.56
CA ASN A 26 -3.71 -0.81 23.77
C ASN A 26 -3.35 -1.45 22.42
N ASN A 27 -3.39 -2.78 22.38
CA ASN A 27 -3.02 -3.57 21.20
C ASN A 27 -3.88 -3.24 19.98
N MET A 28 -5.16 -2.93 20.16
CA MET A 28 -6.07 -2.61 19.05
C MET A 28 -5.73 -1.25 18.43
N LEU A 29 -5.46 -0.25 19.27
CA LEU A 29 -5.07 1.07 18.79
C LEU A 29 -3.73 1.00 18.02
N PHE A 30 -2.81 0.13 18.45
CA PHE A 30 -1.57 -0.12 17.73
C PHE A 30 -1.83 -0.80 16.37
N ALA A 31 -2.65 -1.86 16.35
CA ALA A 31 -3.01 -2.60 15.13
C ALA A 31 -3.69 -1.73 14.07
N LEU A 32 -4.42 -0.69 14.48
CA LEU A 32 -5.05 0.26 13.57
C LEU A 32 -4.06 1.36 13.13
N SER A 33 -3.32 1.96 14.06
CA SER A 33 -2.42 3.09 13.74
C SER A 33 -1.23 2.71 12.87
N PHE A 34 -0.64 1.53 13.09
CA PHE A 34 0.54 1.07 12.34
C PHE A 34 0.33 1.00 10.81
N PRO A 35 -0.75 0.38 10.29
CA PRO A 35 -1.03 0.38 8.85
C PRO A 35 -1.21 1.78 8.27
N PHE A 36 -1.85 2.71 9.00
CA PHE A 36 -2.02 4.08 8.52
C PHE A 36 -0.69 4.82 8.38
N VAL A 37 0.25 4.66 9.31
CA VAL A 37 1.60 5.24 9.20
C VAL A 37 2.29 4.74 7.93
N CYS A 38 2.34 3.42 7.75
CA CYS A 38 3.04 2.79 6.65
C CYS A 38 2.43 3.18 5.29
N ILE A 39 1.10 3.11 5.17
CA ILE A 39 0.42 3.44 3.92
C ILE A 39 0.50 4.94 3.62
N ALA A 40 0.39 5.82 4.62
CA ALA A 40 0.55 7.25 4.40
C ALA A 40 1.98 7.61 3.96
N TRP A 41 3.00 6.93 4.51
CA TRP A 41 4.38 7.06 4.04
C TRP A 41 4.55 6.61 2.59
N MET A 42 4.05 5.43 2.23
CA MET A 42 4.08 4.93 0.85
C MET A 42 3.30 5.85 -0.10
N TRP A 43 2.16 6.38 0.36
CA TRP A 43 1.34 7.34 -0.38
C TRP A 43 2.13 8.61 -0.68
N LEU A 44 2.82 9.16 0.31
CA LEU A 44 3.68 10.34 0.14
C LEU A 44 4.80 10.07 -0.88
N GLY A 45 5.45 8.90 -0.81
CA GLY A 45 6.47 8.48 -1.77
C GLY A 45 5.93 8.33 -3.20
N ALA A 46 4.67 7.92 -3.35
CA ALA A 46 4.00 7.78 -4.65
C ALA A 46 3.37 9.09 -5.18
N MET A 47 3.39 10.18 -4.42
CA MET A 47 2.78 11.44 -4.84
C MET A 47 3.64 12.20 -5.86
N LYS A 48 3.09 12.42 -7.07
CA LYS A 48 3.60 13.42 -8.03
C LYS A 48 2.91 14.78 -7.81
N LYS A 49 3.15 15.75 -8.71
CA LYS A 49 2.66 17.15 -8.62
C LYS A 49 1.14 17.26 -8.34
N ASP A 50 0.33 16.36 -8.92
CA ASP A 50 -1.14 16.38 -8.80
C ASP A 50 -1.70 15.36 -7.76
N GLY A 51 -0.81 14.66 -7.06
CA GLY A 51 -1.11 13.58 -6.12
C GLY A 51 -0.66 12.20 -6.63
N VAL A 52 -1.11 11.14 -5.97
CA VAL A 52 -0.87 9.75 -6.42
C VAL A 52 -1.64 9.53 -7.73
N ARG A 53 -0.96 9.09 -8.79
CA ARG A 53 -1.57 8.92 -10.11
C ARG A 53 -2.27 7.57 -10.27
N GLY A 54 -3.27 7.57 -11.15
CA GLY A 54 -3.91 6.37 -11.65
C GLY A 54 -4.47 5.47 -10.56
N ARG A 55 -4.32 4.16 -10.78
CA ARG A 55 -4.87 3.15 -9.90
C ARG A 55 -3.84 2.60 -8.90
N ALA A 56 -2.69 3.28 -8.72
CA ALA A 56 -1.77 3.04 -7.59
C ALA A 56 -2.46 3.29 -6.24
N LYS A 57 -3.39 4.25 -6.19
CA LYS A 57 -4.29 4.47 -5.04
C LYS A 57 -5.05 3.20 -4.66
N VAL A 58 -5.56 2.47 -5.67
CA VAL A 58 -6.31 1.23 -5.44
C VAL A 58 -5.41 0.19 -4.78
N SER A 59 -4.16 0.03 -5.25
CA SER A 59 -3.20 -0.89 -4.63
C SER A 59 -2.96 -0.55 -3.15
N LEU A 60 -2.68 0.73 -2.87
CA LEU A 60 -2.39 1.17 -1.50
C LEU A 60 -3.60 1.02 -0.57
N ILE A 61 -4.79 1.34 -1.05
CA ILE A 61 -6.04 1.15 -0.30
C ILE A 61 -6.32 -0.35 -0.08
N SER A 62 -6.11 -1.20 -1.08
CA SER A 62 -6.29 -2.65 -0.92
C SER A 62 -5.33 -3.23 0.12
N ILE A 63 -4.04 -2.82 0.11
CA ILE A 63 -3.07 -3.25 1.12
C ILE A 63 -3.50 -2.76 2.51
N LEU A 64 -3.95 -1.50 2.62
CA LEU A 64 -4.46 -0.96 3.88
C LEU A 64 -5.60 -1.81 4.44
N ILE A 65 -6.59 -2.17 3.61
CA ILE A 65 -7.72 -3.01 4.02
C ILE A 65 -7.24 -4.39 4.49
N ILE A 66 -6.36 -5.04 3.74
CA ILE A 66 -5.80 -6.35 4.11
C ILE A 66 -5.12 -6.28 5.47
N TRP A 67 -4.28 -5.25 5.68
CA TRP A 67 -3.55 -5.08 6.94
C TRP A 67 -4.47 -4.77 8.11
N LEU A 68 -5.47 -3.90 7.93
CA LEU A 68 -6.44 -3.60 8.99
C LEU A 68 -7.20 -4.86 9.41
N ILE A 69 -7.65 -5.68 8.45
CA ILE A 69 -8.35 -6.94 8.75
C ILE A 69 -7.40 -7.92 9.44
N ALA A 70 -6.21 -8.12 8.91
CA ALA A 70 -5.25 -9.10 9.42
C ALA A 70 -4.79 -8.76 10.84
N PHE A 71 -4.33 -7.52 11.09
CA PHE A 71 -3.87 -7.12 12.42
C PHE A 71 -5.01 -7.08 13.44
N SER A 72 -6.20 -6.60 13.06
CA SER A 72 -7.34 -6.59 13.98
C SER A 72 -7.79 -8.02 14.33
N SER A 73 -7.73 -8.94 13.36
CA SER A 73 -8.04 -10.36 13.58
C SER A 73 -7.04 -11.01 14.53
N MET A 74 -5.74 -10.73 14.36
CA MET A 74 -4.69 -11.24 15.25
C MET A 74 -4.83 -10.72 16.68
N VAL A 75 -5.13 -9.42 16.86
CA VAL A 75 -5.33 -8.83 18.20
C VAL A 75 -6.58 -9.37 18.88
N SER A 76 -7.62 -9.73 18.11
CA SER A 76 -8.87 -10.27 18.65
C SER A 76 -8.75 -11.76 19.04
N MET A 77 -7.65 -12.43 18.70
CA MET A 77 -7.42 -13.81 19.09
C MET A 77 -6.95 -13.91 20.54
N ASN A 78 -7.49 -14.90 21.26
CA ASN A 78 -7.01 -15.23 22.59
C ASN A 78 -5.60 -15.84 22.48
N SER A 79 -4.60 -15.16 23.03
CA SER A 79 -3.20 -15.59 23.01
C SER A 79 -2.90 -16.78 23.92
N SER A 80 -3.81 -17.09 24.86
CA SER A 80 -3.65 -18.17 25.83
C SER A 80 -4.07 -19.55 25.28
N GLU A 81 -4.74 -19.57 24.12
CA GLU A 81 -5.29 -20.79 23.55
C GLU A 81 -4.79 -20.97 22.12
N VAL A 82 -4.12 -22.09 21.84
CA VAL A 82 -3.81 -22.49 20.47
C VAL A 82 -5.09 -23.00 19.83
N THR A 83 -5.87 -22.10 19.23
CA THR A 83 -7.21 -22.37 18.71
C THR A 83 -7.24 -23.15 17.38
N GLY A 84 -6.21 -23.95 17.09
CA GLY A 84 -6.09 -24.80 15.91
C GLY A 84 -5.08 -24.32 14.87
N TYR A 85 -4.99 -25.07 13.79
CA TYR A 85 -4.03 -24.86 12.70
C TYR A 85 -4.75 -24.54 11.38
N PHE A 86 -4.12 -23.73 10.54
CA PHE A 86 -4.54 -23.46 9.18
C PHE A 86 -3.33 -23.68 8.25
N LEU A 87 -3.47 -24.60 7.30
CA LEU A 87 -2.40 -25.02 6.38
C LEU A 87 -1.07 -25.38 7.09
N GLY A 88 -1.17 -25.97 8.28
CA GLY A 88 -0.01 -26.39 9.08
C GLY A 88 0.58 -25.32 10.01
N LEU A 89 0.03 -24.09 10.02
CA LEU A 89 0.48 -23.02 10.93
C LEU A 89 -0.58 -22.73 12.00
N PRO A 90 -0.19 -22.35 13.23
CA PRO A 90 -1.13 -21.78 14.21
C PRO A 90 -1.90 -20.61 13.59
N LYS A 91 -3.19 -20.48 13.91
CA LYS A 91 -4.06 -19.48 13.23
C LYS A 91 -3.50 -18.05 13.21
N ALA A 92 -2.93 -17.57 14.32
CA ALA A 92 -2.31 -16.24 14.38
C ALA A 92 -1.11 -16.11 13.41
N THR A 93 -0.26 -17.15 13.37
CA THR A 93 0.87 -17.22 12.44
C THR A 93 0.40 -17.31 11.00
N ALA A 94 -0.67 -18.06 10.72
CA ALA A 94 -1.27 -18.16 9.40
C ALA A 94 -1.79 -16.80 8.91
N ILE A 95 -2.41 -15.99 9.77
CA ILE A 95 -2.85 -14.63 9.41
C ILE A 95 -1.64 -13.74 9.08
N MET A 96 -0.58 -13.83 9.86
CA MET A 96 0.65 -13.06 9.59
C MET A 96 1.27 -13.45 8.24
N VAL A 97 1.48 -14.75 8.00
CA VAL A 97 2.17 -15.24 6.80
C VAL A 97 1.28 -15.09 5.55
N TYR A 98 0.03 -15.52 5.61
CA TYR A 98 -0.84 -15.55 4.44
C TYR A 98 -1.59 -14.24 4.21
N GLY A 99 -2.01 -13.57 5.28
CA GLY A 99 -2.72 -12.29 5.22
C GLY A 99 -1.76 -11.12 5.06
N VAL A 100 -0.93 -10.86 6.07
CA VAL A 100 -0.08 -9.65 6.10
C VAL A 100 1.00 -9.68 5.03
N TRP A 101 1.65 -10.84 4.81
CA TRP A 101 2.73 -10.94 3.83
C TRP A 101 2.22 -11.36 2.46
N PHE A 102 1.73 -12.59 2.32
CA PHE A 102 1.46 -13.17 1.01
C PHE A 102 0.33 -12.43 0.26
N ALA A 103 -0.80 -12.16 0.91
CA ALA A 103 -1.91 -11.45 0.25
C ALA A 103 -1.52 -10.01 -0.13
N SER A 104 -0.82 -9.29 0.74
CA SER A 104 -0.33 -7.94 0.42
C SER A 104 0.68 -7.95 -0.73
N PHE A 105 1.60 -8.92 -0.74
CA PHE A 105 2.55 -9.11 -1.83
C PHE A 105 1.84 -9.42 -3.15
N LEU A 106 0.88 -10.34 -3.15
CA LEU A 106 0.11 -10.68 -4.34
C LEU A 106 -0.68 -9.49 -4.86
N VAL A 107 -1.36 -8.74 -3.99
CA VAL A 107 -2.14 -7.57 -4.40
C VAL A 107 -1.23 -6.48 -4.96
N ALA A 108 -0.12 -6.18 -4.29
CA ALA A 108 0.84 -5.20 -4.78
C ALA A 108 1.41 -5.62 -6.15
N THR A 109 1.86 -6.86 -6.26
CA THR A 109 2.53 -7.39 -7.47
C THR A 109 1.56 -7.54 -8.62
N LEU A 110 0.35 -8.05 -8.41
CA LEU A 110 -0.67 -8.18 -9.45
C LEU A 110 -1.12 -6.81 -9.96
N VAL A 111 -1.37 -5.85 -9.05
CA VAL A 111 -1.76 -4.50 -9.46
C VAL A 111 -0.63 -3.81 -10.22
N TYR A 112 0.62 -4.04 -9.83
CA TYR A 112 1.79 -3.55 -10.53
C TYR A 112 1.96 -4.22 -11.90
N ALA A 113 2.03 -5.55 -11.99
CA ALA A 113 2.28 -6.30 -13.21
C ALA A 113 1.22 -6.06 -14.28
N LEU A 114 -0.06 -5.98 -13.89
CA LEU A 114 -1.15 -5.69 -14.83
C LEU A 114 -1.11 -4.26 -15.40
N ARG A 115 -0.29 -3.35 -14.85
CA ARG A 115 -0.35 -1.91 -15.18
C ARG A 115 1.00 -1.23 -15.35
N PHE A 116 2.10 -1.97 -15.27
CA PHE A 116 3.44 -1.46 -15.50
C PHE A 116 3.49 -0.63 -16.80
N ASP A 117 2.91 -1.17 -17.87
CA ASP A 117 2.89 -0.56 -19.20
C ASP A 117 1.97 0.67 -19.33
N LYS A 118 0.99 0.85 -18.42
CA LYS A 118 -0.04 1.91 -18.54
C LYS A 118 0.17 3.10 -17.61
N ASP A 119 0.63 2.86 -16.39
CA ASP A 119 0.55 3.86 -15.31
C ASP A 119 1.92 4.39 -14.84
N TYR A 120 3.04 3.73 -15.19
CA TYR A 120 4.35 4.01 -14.58
C TYR A 120 5.38 4.72 -15.48
N ILE A 121 5.29 4.59 -16.81
CA ILE A 121 6.16 5.30 -17.75
C ILE A 121 5.29 6.05 -18.75
N THR A 122 5.28 7.38 -18.68
CA THR A 122 4.67 8.22 -19.71
C THR A 122 5.72 8.79 -20.65
N ASN A 123 5.31 9.22 -21.84
CA ASN A 123 6.19 9.96 -22.75
C ASN A 123 6.74 11.25 -22.10
N GLU A 124 6.02 11.83 -21.14
CA GLU A 124 6.47 12.98 -20.36
C GLU A 124 7.61 12.62 -19.41
N ASP A 125 7.52 11.46 -18.73
CA ASP A 125 8.59 10.96 -17.86
C ASP A 125 9.86 10.67 -18.67
N ILE A 126 9.74 10.13 -19.90
CA ILE A 126 10.87 9.93 -20.82
C ILE A 126 11.47 11.27 -21.27
N LYS A 127 10.63 12.25 -21.60
CA LYS A 127 11.08 13.59 -21.99
C LYS A 127 11.81 14.31 -20.86
N GLU A 128 11.29 14.24 -19.64
CA GLU A 128 11.95 14.79 -18.45
C GLU A 128 13.29 14.09 -18.17
N PHE A 129 13.34 12.76 -18.31
CA PHE A 129 14.56 11.99 -18.15
C PHE A 129 15.63 12.40 -19.17
N ASN A 130 15.28 12.45 -20.47
CA ASN A 130 16.19 12.87 -21.54
C ASN A 130 16.70 14.29 -21.32
N GLN A 131 15.84 15.22 -20.88
CA GLN A 131 16.23 16.60 -20.56
C GLN A 131 17.24 16.67 -19.41
N ARG A 132 17.08 15.85 -18.37
CA ARG A 132 17.96 15.88 -17.19
C ARG A 132 19.28 15.13 -17.36
N THR A 133 19.30 14.11 -18.22
CA THR A 133 20.47 13.22 -18.37
C THR A 133 21.23 13.41 -19.68
N GLY A 134 20.66 14.13 -20.65
CA GLY A 134 21.20 14.23 -22.00
C GLY A 134 21.06 12.94 -22.81
N ALA A 135 20.36 11.93 -22.29
CA ALA A 135 20.04 10.71 -23.02
C ALA A 135 19.08 11.01 -24.18
N ASN A 136 19.17 10.23 -25.26
CA ASN A 136 18.29 10.35 -26.42
C ASN A 136 17.43 9.09 -26.57
N ILE A 137 16.64 8.79 -25.53
CA ILE A 137 15.76 7.63 -25.51
C ILE A 137 14.49 7.99 -26.27
N ASN A 138 14.30 7.38 -27.44
CA ASN A 138 13.16 7.61 -28.32
C ASN A 138 12.26 6.37 -28.34
N ILE A 139 11.60 6.10 -27.20
CA ILE A 139 10.62 5.02 -27.07
C ILE A 139 9.24 5.66 -27.16
N GLU A 140 8.47 5.34 -28.21
CA GLU A 140 7.05 5.66 -28.25
C GLU A 140 6.31 4.72 -27.29
N VAL A 141 5.89 5.24 -26.13
CA VAL A 141 4.97 4.52 -25.27
C VAL A 141 3.61 4.56 -25.96
N THR A 142 3.24 3.47 -26.65
CA THR A 142 1.91 3.32 -27.25
C THR A 142 0.85 3.44 -26.16
N GLU A 143 0.13 4.58 -26.11
CA GLU A 143 -1.11 4.70 -25.35
C GLU A 143 -2.12 3.72 -25.93
N ASN A 144 -2.14 2.48 -25.45
CA ASN A 144 -3.16 1.53 -25.86
C ASN A 144 -4.51 1.93 -25.21
N LYS A 145 -5.24 2.82 -25.89
CA LYS A 145 -6.57 3.33 -25.54
C LYS A 145 -7.69 2.29 -25.65
N GLN A 146 -7.41 1.00 -25.82
CA GLN A 146 -8.47 -0.01 -25.89
C GLN A 146 -8.37 -1.03 -24.74
N GLY A 147 -9.19 -0.74 -23.73
CA GLY A 147 -9.72 -1.72 -22.80
C GLY A 147 -11.23 -1.55 -22.68
N LYS A 148 -11.94 -1.30 -23.78
CA LYS A 148 -13.36 -1.64 -23.86
C LYS A 148 -13.42 -3.16 -23.98
N LEU A 149 -13.62 -3.83 -22.85
CA LEU A 149 -14.22 -5.16 -22.85
C LEU A 149 -15.62 -4.99 -23.41
N ASN A 150 -15.79 -5.25 -24.70
CA ASN A 150 -17.09 -5.65 -25.20
C ASN A 150 -17.32 -7.05 -24.62
N MET A 151 -18.11 -7.11 -23.55
CA MET A 151 -18.98 -8.26 -23.33
C MET A 151 -20.24 -8.06 -24.17
#